data_AF-A0A2V9VJ50-F1
#
_entry.id   AF-A0A2V9VJ50-F1
#
_cell.length_a   1.000
_cell.length_b   1.000
_cell.length_c   1.000
_cell.angle_alpha   90.00
_cell.angle_beta   90.00
_cell.angle_gamma   90.00
#
_symmetry.space_group_name_H-M   'P 1'
#
loop_
_entity.id
_entity.type
_entity.pdbx_description
1 polymer ?
#
loop_
_entity_poly.entity_id
_entity_poly.type
_entity_poly.pdbx_seq_one_letter_code
_entity_poly.pdbx_strand_id
1 'polypeptide(L)'
;MRKLTKEQKRDIAVIAAKKDADIDFSDLPSVVDWSGAEIGKFYRPAKKPVTMRLDADVLEWLKAFGKGYQTKVNLLLRYAMANAKSRAGTAAGGWRKRRRRTRTSRSRSRADIACRARLVHVQLG
;
A
#
# COMPACT_ATOMS: atom_id res chain seq x y z
N MET A 1 33.73 -15.20 19.07
CA MET A 1 34.33 -14.73 17.78
C MET A 1 35.45 -15.68 17.38
N ARG A 2 35.51 -16.10 16.11
CA ARG A 2 36.65 -16.87 15.59
C ARG A 2 37.88 -15.98 15.52
N LYS A 3 39.03 -16.50 15.96
CA LYS A 3 40.32 -15.79 15.86
C LYS A 3 40.84 -15.88 14.41
N LEU A 4 41.28 -14.76 13.86
CA LEU A 4 41.87 -14.69 12.52
C LEU A 4 43.19 -15.45 12.46
N THR A 5 43.41 -16.18 11.37
CA THR A 5 44.69 -16.85 11.11
C THR A 5 45.79 -15.82 10.85
N LYS A 6 47.06 -16.26 10.96
CA LYS A 6 48.22 -15.38 10.74
C LYS A 6 48.26 -14.82 9.31
N GLU A 7 47.80 -15.60 8.34
CA GLU A 7 47.68 -15.23 6.93
C GLU A 7 46.64 -14.13 6.73
N GLN A 8 45.42 -14.32 7.27
CA GLN A 8 44.36 -13.32 7.17
C GLN A 8 44.77 -11.97 7.75
N LYS A 9 45.52 -11.96 8.85
CA LYS A 9 46.04 -10.71 9.44
C LYS A 9 47.05 -10.00 8.55
N ARG A 10 47.87 -10.75 7.80
CA ARG A 10 48.83 -10.19 6.85
C ARG A 10 48.11 -9.60 5.65
N ASP A 11 47.15 -10.33 5.09
CA ASP A 11 46.38 -9.86 3.92
C ASP A 11 45.61 -8.58 4.23
N ILE A 12 44.99 -8.51 5.43
CA ILE A 12 44.33 -7.29 5.91
C ILE A 12 45.32 -6.13 6.05
N ALA A 13 46.52 -6.38 6.60
CA ALA A 13 47.54 -5.34 6.73
C ALA A 13 48.04 -4.84 5.37
N VAL A 14 48.15 -5.73 4.38
CA VAL A 14 48.52 -5.38 2.99
C VAL A 14 47.43 -4.52 2.34
N ILE A 15 46.16 -4.90 2.48
CA ILE A 15 45.03 -4.13 1.92
C ILE A 15 44.93 -2.77 2.61
N ALA A 16 45.09 -2.71 3.94
CA ALA A 16 45.02 -1.47 4.71
C ALA A 16 46.15 -0.48 4.40
N ALA A 17 47.30 -0.96 3.89
CA ALA A 17 48.43 -0.14 3.49
C ALA A 17 48.33 0.42 2.06
N LYS A 18 47.43 -0.11 1.22
CA LYS A 18 47.18 0.43 -0.13
C LYS A 18 46.46 1.77 -0.04
N LYS A 19 46.83 2.71 -0.91
CA LYS A 19 46.14 4.00 -1.06
C LYS A 19 45.00 3.86 -2.06
N ASP A 20 43.95 4.67 -1.90
CA ASP A 20 42.77 4.67 -2.78
C ASP A 20 43.12 4.94 -4.25
N ALA A 21 44.15 5.74 -4.52
CA ALA A 21 44.62 6.06 -5.87
C ALA A 21 45.25 4.88 -6.61
N ASP A 22 45.72 3.86 -5.88
CA ASP A 22 46.36 2.67 -6.45
C ASP A 22 45.34 1.52 -6.64
N ILE A 23 44.04 1.79 -6.45
CA ILE A 23 42.96 0.82 -6.67
C ILE A 23 42.67 0.76 -8.17
N ASP A 24 42.84 -0.43 -8.74
CA ASP A 24 42.51 -0.70 -10.13
C ASP A 24 40.99 -0.87 -10.30
N PHE A 25 40.40 -0.07 -11.21
CA PHE A 25 38.97 -0.11 -11.56
C PHE A 25 38.74 -0.63 -12.99
N SER A 26 39.77 -1.18 -13.65
CA SER A 26 39.68 -1.64 -15.05
C SER A 26 38.60 -2.71 -15.25
N ASP A 27 38.42 -3.60 -14.27
CA ASP A 27 37.43 -4.69 -14.33
C ASP A 27 36.00 -4.24 -13.98
N LEU A 28 35.85 -3.17 -13.19
CA LEU A 28 34.57 -2.64 -12.77
C LEU A 28 34.60 -1.11 -12.85
N PRO A 29 34.20 -0.53 -14.00
CA PRO A 29 34.15 0.91 -14.14
C PRO A 29 33.18 1.48 -13.09
N SER A 30 33.53 2.62 -12.51
CA SER A 30 32.66 3.26 -11.53
C SER A 30 31.38 3.72 -12.23
N VAL A 31 30.24 3.23 -11.76
CA VAL A 31 28.93 3.66 -12.26
C VAL A 31 28.56 4.92 -11.48
N VAL A 32 28.61 6.07 -12.15
CA VAL A 32 28.20 7.36 -11.58
C VAL A 32 26.71 7.61 -11.84
N ASP A 33 26.18 7.13 -12.97
CA ASP A 33 24.78 7.25 -13.34
C ASP A 33 23.96 6.02 -12.90
N TRP A 34 23.10 6.23 -11.91
CA TRP A 34 22.19 5.21 -11.36
C TRP A 34 20.74 5.41 -11.80
N SER A 35 20.48 6.24 -12.81
CA SER A 35 19.12 6.56 -13.27
C SER A 35 18.32 5.34 -13.74
N GLY A 36 18.99 4.31 -14.25
CA GLY A 36 18.39 3.04 -14.68
C GLY A 36 18.40 1.93 -13.63
N ALA A 37 18.82 2.21 -12.39
CA ALA A 37 18.95 1.19 -11.36
C ALA A 37 17.58 0.62 -10.94
N GLU A 38 17.39 -0.69 -11.13
CA GLU A 38 16.20 -1.36 -10.65
C GLU A 38 16.29 -1.61 -9.14
N ILE A 39 15.14 -1.48 -8.47
CA ILE A 39 15.01 -1.85 -7.07
C ILE A 39 15.32 -3.35 -6.96
N GLY A 40 16.49 -3.68 -6.41
CA GLY A 40 17.01 -5.04 -6.36
C GLY A 40 16.12 -6.01 -5.58
N LYS A 41 16.30 -7.32 -5.84
CA LYS A 41 15.56 -8.44 -5.22
C LYS A 41 15.50 -8.41 -3.68
N PHE A 42 16.42 -7.71 -3.03
CA PHE A 42 16.52 -7.60 -1.58
C PHE A 42 15.73 -6.44 -0.96
N TYR A 43 15.16 -5.55 -1.78
CA TYR A 43 14.35 -4.45 -1.25
C TYR A 43 12.99 -4.97 -0.77
N ARG A 44 12.80 -4.94 0.54
CA ARG A 44 11.53 -5.26 1.20
C ARG A 44 11.02 -4.01 1.92
N PRO A 45 10.09 -3.25 1.32
CA PRO A 45 9.44 -2.15 2.00
C PRO A 45 8.84 -2.60 3.33
N ALA A 46 9.06 -1.82 4.39
CA ALA A 46 8.41 -2.05 5.67
C ALA A 46 6.88 -1.96 5.50
N LYS A 47 6.17 -3.03 5.85
CA LYS A 47 4.71 -3.07 5.80
C LYS A 47 4.17 -2.28 7.00
N LYS A 48 3.32 -1.29 6.75
CA LYS A 48 2.62 -0.57 7.81
C LYS A 48 1.23 -1.20 7.99
N PRO A 49 0.82 -1.54 9.22
CA PRO A 49 -0.55 -2.01 9.45
C PRO A 49 -1.51 -0.85 9.16
N VAL A 50 -2.47 -1.08 8.27
CA VAL A 50 -3.52 -0.12 7.94
C VAL A 50 -4.85 -0.83 8.09
N THR A 51 -5.75 -0.24 8.88
CA THR A 51 -7.13 -0.72 9.01
C THR A 51 -7.98 0.02 7.99
N MET A 52 -8.44 -0.69 6.95
CA MET A 52 -9.35 -0.15 5.94
C MET A 52 -10.54 -1.08 5.74
N ARG A 53 -11.66 -0.52 5.27
CA ARG A 53 -12.84 -1.29 4.87
C ARG A 53 -12.71 -1.65 3.39
N LEU A 54 -13.01 -2.90 3.06
CA LEU A 54 -13.11 -3.40 1.70
C LEU A 54 -14.54 -3.91 1.50
N ASP A 55 -15.05 -3.81 0.28
CA ASP A 55 -16.36 -4.35 -0.06
C ASP A 55 -16.38 -5.88 0.07
N ALA A 56 -17.56 -6.43 0.35
CA ALA A 56 -17.73 -7.84 0.66
C ALA A 56 -17.43 -8.76 -0.54
N ASP A 57 -17.84 -8.34 -1.73
CA ASP A 57 -17.58 -8.99 -3.01
C ASP A 57 -16.08 -9.01 -3.36
N VAL A 58 -15.39 -7.89 -3.14
CA VAL A 58 -13.94 -7.79 -3.33
C VAL A 58 -13.20 -8.70 -2.36
N LEU A 59 -13.65 -8.77 -1.10
CA LEU A 59 -13.08 -9.68 -0.11
C LEU A 59 -13.30 -11.16 -0.48
N GLU A 60 -14.48 -11.52 -0.96
CA GLU A 60 -14.80 -12.87 -1.41
C GLU A 60 -13.94 -13.28 -2.61
N TRP A 61 -13.84 -12.40 -3.62
CA TRP A 61 -12.98 -12.60 -4.78
C TRP A 61 -11.51 -12.74 -4.38
N LEU A 62 -11.01 -11.91 -3.47
CA LEU A 62 -9.64 -12.01 -2.96
C LEU A 62 -9.38 -13.33 -2.22
N LYS A 63 -10.36 -13.81 -1.45
CA LYS A 63 -10.28 -15.10 -0.75
C LYS A 63 -10.33 -16.29 -1.70
N ALA A 64 -10.96 -16.17 -2.86
CA ALA A 64 -10.98 -17.23 -3.88
C ALA A 64 -9.57 -17.61 -4.37
N PHE A 65 -8.60 -16.68 -4.28
CA PHE A 65 -7.20 -16.97 -4.58
C PHE A 65 -6.47 -17.81 -3.50
N GLY A 66 -7.14 -18.20 -2.42
CA GLY A 66 -6.61 -19.06 -1.36
C GLY A 66 -5.83 -18.33 -0.26
N LYS A 67 -4.99 -19.09 0.46
CA LYS A 67 -4.24 -18.58 1.62
C LYS A 67 -3.32 -17.43 1.22
N GLY A 68 -3.33 -16.36 2.03
CA GLY A 68 -2.44 -15.20 1.83
C GLY A 68 -3.00 -14.08 0.97
N TYR A 69 -4.33 -13.99 0.81
CA TYR A 69 -4.99 -12.91 0.05
C TYR A 69 -4.53 -11.50 0.47
N GLN A 70 -4.21 -11.27 1.75
CA GLN A 70 -3.65 -9.99 2.24
C GLN A 70 -2.33 -9.59 1.54
N THR A 71 -1.47 -10.56 1.23
CA THR A 71 -0.24 -10.31 0.46
C THR A 71 -0.56 -10.04 -1.00
N LYS A 72 -1.57 -10.71 -1.56
CA LYS A 72 -2.04 -10.51 -2.94
C LYS A 72 -2.69 -9.13 -3.13
N VAL A 73 -3.38 -8.59 -2.12
CA VAL A 73 -3.87 -7.21 -2.12
C VAL A 73 -2.74 -6.22 -2.39
N ASN A 74 -1.62 -6.36 -1.68
CA ASN A 74 -0.47 -5.47 -1.89
C ASN A 74 0.13 -5.59 -3.30
N LEU A 75 0.11 -6.78 -3.90
CA LEU A 75 0.55 -6.98 -5.28
C LEU A 75 -0.39 -6.27 -6.27
N LEU A 76 -1.71 -6.44 -6.09
CA LEU A 76 -2.71 -5.80 -6.94
C LEU A 76 -2.63 -4.27 -6.86
N LEU A 77 -2.44 -3.71 -5.66
CA LEU A 77 -2.26 -2.28 -5.47
C LEU A 77 -1.01 -1.76 -6.19
N ARG A 78 0.11 -2.51 -6.15
CA ARG A 78 1.34 -2.13 -6.88
C ARG A 78 1.11 -2.14 -8.39
N TYR A 79 0.40 -3.14 -8.90
CA TYR A 79 0.05 -3.22 -10.31
C TYR A 79 -0.85 -2.04 -10.72
N ALA A 80 -1.87 -1.72 -9.92
CA ALA A 80 -2.73 -0.57 -10.14
C ALA A 80 -1.94 0.76 -10.12
N MET A 81 -1.02 0.93 -9.18
CA MET A 81 -0.16 2.13 -9.11
C MET A 81 0.74 2.27 -10.34
N ALA A 82 1.35 1.19 -10.82
CA ALA A 82 2.20 1.22 -12.01
C ALA A 82 1.40 1.64 -13.26
N ASN A 83 0.20 1.07 -13.43
CA ASN A 83 -0.70 1.41 -14.53
C ASN A 83 -1.40 2.77 -14.38
N ALA A 84 -1.57 3.27 -13.16
CA ALA A 84 -2.12 4.59 -12.92
C ALA A 84 -1.10 5.68 -13.28
N LYS A 85 0.19 5.47 -13.01
CA LYS A 85 1.27 6.42 -13.34
C LYS A 85 1.37 6.69 -14.85
N SER A 86 1.14 5.69 -15.70
CA SER A 86 1.11 5.88 -17.15
C SER A 86 -0.12 6.67 -17.63
N ARG A 87 -1.23 6.68 -16.87
CA ARG A 87 -2.46 7.42 -17.19
C ARG A 87 -2.54 8.80 -16.51
N ALA A 88 -1.80 9.01 -15.42
CA ALA A 88 -1.81 10.23 -14.62
C ALA A 88 -1.21 11.44 -15.35
N GLY A 89 -0.43 11.23 -16.41
CA GLY A 89 -0.01 12.29 -17.33
C GLY A 89 -1.17 12.94 -18.10
N THR A 90 -2.35 12.31 -18.15
CA THR A 90 -3.47 12.74 -19.01
C THR A 90 -4.72 13.17 -18.24
N ALA A 91 -4.80 12.94 -16.92
CA ALA A 91 -6.05 13.03 -16.15
C ALA A 91 -6.03 14.01 -14.95
N ALA A 92 -5.18 15.04 -14.97
CA ALA A 92 -5.22 16.15 -14.01
C ALA A 92 -6.39 17.13 -14.28
N GLY A 93 -7.56 16.61 -14.63
CA GLY A 93 -8.74 17.37 -15.05
C GLY A 93 -10.03 16.88 -14.39
N GLY A 94 -10.32 17.40 -13.20
CA GLY A 94 -11.70 17.67 -12.79
C GLY A 94 -12.55 16.50 -12.28
N TRP A 95 -12.34 16.08 -11.03
CA TRP A 95 -13.44 15.50 -10.25
C TRP A 95 -14.30 16.62 -9.65
N ARG A 96 -15.15 17.24 -10.48
CA ARG A 96 -16.20 18.16 -9.99
C ARG A 96 -17.18 17.37 -9.13
N LYS A 97 -17.22 17.65 -7.83
CA LYS A 97 -18.29 17.16 -6.94
C LYS A 97 -19.63 17.68 -7.44
N ARG A 98 -20.41 16.82 -8.12
CA ARG A 98 -21.83 17.08 -8.38
C ARG A 98 -22.54 16.97 -7.01
N ARG A 99 -22.72 18.10 -6.33
CA ARG A 99 -23.57 18.21 -5.13
C ARG A 99 -24.94 17.62 -5.48
N ARG A 100 -25.36 16.55 -4.78
CA ARG A 100 -26.75 16.10 -4.82
C ARG A 100 -27.62 17.22 -4.27
N ARG A 101 -28.44 17.85 -5.12
CA ARG A 101 -29.59 18.65 -4.69
C ARG A 101 -30.55 17.68 -4.02
N THR A 102 -30.69 17.73 -2.70
CA THR A 102 -31.83 17.14 -2.01
C THR A 102 -33.05 17.98 -2.39
N ARG A 103 -33.99 17.36 -3.12
CA ARG A 103 -35.30 17.95 -3.40
C ARG A 103 -36.17 17.73 -2.17
N THR A 104 -36.08 18.62 -1.18
CA THR A 104 -37.07 18.71 -0.12
C THR A 104 -38.27 19.49 -0.67
N SER A 105 -39.29 18.78 -1.16
CA SER A 105 -40.60 19.37 -1.39
C SER A 105 -41.49 19.12 -0.18
N ARG A 106 -41.92 20.24 0.40
CA ARG A 106 -42.95 20.41 1.42
C ARG A 106 -44.25 19.64 1.15
N SER A 107 -44.98 19.47 2.26
CA SER A 107 -46.44 19.42 2.46
C SER A 107 -47.22 18.11 2.23
N ARG A 108 -47.53 17.43 3.34
CA ARG A 108 -48.85 16.86 3.68
C ARG A 108 -49.11 17.24 5.14
N SER A 109 -49.94 18.26 5.38
CA SER A 109 -51.37 18.18 5.72
C SER A 109 -51.64 17.83 7.20
N ARG A 110 -52.46 18.65 7.85
CA ARG A 110 -52.90 18.59 9.27
C ARG A 110 -53.84 17.41 9.60
N ALA A 111 -53.76 16.30 8.87
CA ALA A 111 -54.74 15.20 8.91
C ALA A 111 -54.21 13.85 9.45
N ASP A 112 -52.95 13.75 9.89
CA ASP A 112 -52.39 12.51 10.46
C ASP A 112 -52.41 12.49 12.00
N ILE A 113 -53.44 13.09 12.60
CA ILE A 113 -53.83 12.89 14.00
C ILE A 113 -55.14 12.09 13.96
N ALA A 114 -55.11 10.83 14.41
CA ALA A 114 -56.23 9.95 14.84
C ALA A 114 -56.41 8.62 14.08
N CYS A 115 -55.68 7.58 14.51
CA CYS A 115 -56.04 6.13 14.58
C CYS A 115 -54.71 5.35 14.70
N ARG A 116 -54.26 4.80 15.84
CA ARG A 116 -54.92 3.94 16.83
C ARG A 116 -54.28 4.16 18.21
N ALA A 117 -55.05 4.69 19.14
CA ALA A 117 -55.02 4.25 20.54
C ALA A 117 -55.93 2.99 20.62
N ARG A 118 -55.84 2.00 21.52
CA ARG A 118 -55.33 1.86 22.88
C ARG A 118 -55.46 0.37 23.29
N LEU A 119 -54.77 -0.06 24.36
CA LEU A 119 -55.01 -1.20 25.30
C LEU A 119 -53.85 -2.22 25.36
N VAL A 120 -53.33 -2.72 26.48
CA VAL A 120 -53.18 -2.35 27.91
C VAL A 120 -52.16 -3.37 28.49
N HIS A 121 -51.45 -2.98 29.55
CA HIS A 121 -50.59 -3.79 30.46
C HIS A 121 -50.85 -5.30 30.60
N VAL A 122 -49.76 -6.10 30.73
CA VAL A 122 -49.43 -7.18 31.72
C VAL A 122 -48.00 -7.67 31.37
N GLN A 123 -46.93 -7.39 32.12
CA GLN A 123 -46.44 -7.94 33.41
C GLN A 123 -46.03 -9.45 33.36
N LEU A 124 -44.71 -9.69 33.39
CA LEU A 124 -43.94 -10.83 33.92
C LEU A 124 -44.18 -12.26 33.38
N GLY A 125 -43.07 -12.85 32.92
CA GLY A 125 -42.78 -14.27 32.73
C GLY A 125 -41.30 -14.44 32.46
#